data_AF-A0A528DCU4-F1
#
_entry.id   AF-A0A528DCU4-F1
#
_cell.length_a   1.000
_cell.length_b   1.000
_cell.length_c   1.000
_cell.angle_alpha   90.00
_cell.angle_beta   90.00
_cell.angle_gamma   90.00
#
_symmetry.space_group_name_H-M   'P 1'
#
loop_
_entity.id
_entity.type
_entity.pdbx_description
1 polymer ?
#
loop_
_entity_poly.entity_id
_entity_poly.type
_entity_poly.pdbx_seq_one_letter_code
_entity_poly.pdbx_strand_id
1 'polypeptide(L)'
;ACAEADPYRRAALERAGVRFIGTETYEGDIALPELLEDLAALGMASVLVEGGAKVAKAFLAEGLVDRIVLFQGQEPIGRSGIVSPIDANHIPAGFRKLRDMRFGEDSYAEWIRDF
;
A
#
# COMPACT_ATOMS: atom_id res chain seq x y z
N ALA A 1 7.90 12.36 -10.33
CA ALA A 1 8.28 11.00 -10.79
C ALA A 1 8.27 10.75 -12.32
N CYS A 2 7.66 11.57 -13.20
CA CYS A 2 7.44 11.18 -14.62
C CYS A 2 8.25 11.97 -15.68
N ALA A 3 9.40 12.55 -15.35
CA ALA A 3 10.17 13.36 -16.30
C ALA A 3 10.73 12.56 -17.50
N GLU A 4 10.93 11.24 -17.34
CA GLU A 4 11.51 10.36 -18.37
C GLU A 4 10.48 9.45 -19.05
N ALA A 5 9.19 9.65 -18.80
CA ALA A 5 8.16 8.80 -19.39
C ALA A 5 8.06 9.01 -20.91
N ASP A 6 8.00 7.90 -21.67
CA ASP A 6 7.79 7.95 -23.12
C ASP A 6 6.53 8.78 -23.45
N PRO A 7 6.67 9.89 -24.18
CA PRO A 7 5.57 10.81 -24.44
C PRO A 7 4.47 10.18 -25.29
N TYR A 8 4.78 9.21 -26.14
CA TYR A 8 3.78 8.49 -26.93
C TYR A 8 2.92 7.58 -26.05
N ARG A 9 3.56 6.85 -25.12
CA ARG A 9 2.84 5.99 -24.16
C ARG A 9 1.98 6.81 -23.21
N ARG A 10 2.50 7.94 -22.72
CA ARG A 10 1.74 8.86 -21.88
C ARG A 10 0.50 9.38 -22.62
N ALA A 11 0.68 9.90 -23.83
CA ALA A 11 -0.44 10.41 -24.63
C ALA A 11 -1.48 9.31 -24.96
N ALA A 12 -1.04 8.06 -25.18
CA ALA A 12 -1.96 6.94 -25.38
C ALA A 12 -2.84 6.67 -24.14
N LEU A 13 -2.26 6.71 -22.94
CA LEU A 13 -2.99 6.55 -21.68
C LEU A 13 -3.91 7.75 -21.40
N GLU A 14 -3.45 8.97 -21.64
CA GLU A 14 -4.28 10.18 -21.51
C GLU A 14 -5.50 10.12 -22.44
N ARG A 15 -5.33 9.69 -23.70
CA ARG A 15 -6.45 9.48 -24.63
C ARG A 15 -7.40 8.37 -24.19
N ALA A 16 -6.92 7.40 -23.42
CA ALA A 16 -7.75 6.36 -22.79
C ALA A 16 -8.47 6.85 -21.51
N GLY A 17 -8.30 8.11 -21.13
CA GLY A 17 -8.95 8.70 -19.95
C GLY A 17 -8.17 8.53 -18.65
N VAL A 18 -6.91 8.06 -18.70
CA VAL A 18 -6.05 7.96 -17.52
C VAL A 18 -5.68 9.35 -17.03
N ARG A 19 -5.95 9.62 -15.76
CA ARG A 19 -5.50 10.83 -15.07
C ARG A 19 -4.12 10.61 -14.50
N PHE A 20 -3.21 11.55 -14.79
CA PHE A 20 -1.88 11.58 -14.20
C PHE A 20 -1.88 12.53 -12.99
N ILE A 21 -1.34 12.04 -11.87
CA ILE A 21 -1.07 12.84 -10.69
C ILE A 21 0.45 13.00 -10.63
N GLY A 22 0.90 14.24 -10.77
CA GLY A 22 2.31 14.56 -10.55
C GLY A 22 2.55 14.57 -9.04
N THR A 23 3.59 13.87 -8.61
CA THR A 23 4.02 13.81 -7.20
C THR A 23 5.50 14.08 -7.12
N GLU A 24 5.91 14.63 -5.99
CA GLU A 24 7.30 14.82 -5.62
C GLU A 24 8.03 13.48 -5.46
N THR A 25 9.36 13.55 -5.50
CA THR A 25 10.22 12.38 -5.31
C THR A 25 11.21 12.64 -4.20
N TYR A 26 11.39 11.66 -3.33
CA TYR A 26 12.37 11.67 -2.25
C TYR A 26 13.29 10.46 -2.43
N GLU A 27 14.61 10.70 -2.45
CA GLU A 27 15.64 9.67 -2.71
C GLU A 27 15.40 8.80 -3.96
N GLY A 28 14.75 9.37 -4.99
CA GLY A 28 14.45 8.69 -6.26
C GLY A 28 13.18 7.83 -6.25
N ASP A 29 12.50 7.71 -5.11
CA ASP A 29 11.18 7.10 -4.99
C ASP A 29 10.08 8.18 -4.87
N ILE A 30 8.81 7.78 -4.95
CA ILE A 30 7.68 8.70 -4.71
C ILE A 30 7.69 9.11 -3.25
N ALA A 31 7.60 10.42 -3.00
CA ALA A 31 7.43 10.95 -1.66
C ALA A 31 5.98 10.68 -1.20
N LEU A 32 5.80 9.68 -0.32
CA LEU A 32 4.47 9.17 0.05
C LEU A 32 3.63 10.18 0.85
N PRO A 33 4.17 10.95 1.81
CA PRO A 33 3.40 11.97 2.51
C PRO A 33 2.77 12.98 1.55
N GLU A 34 3.56 13.50 0.61
CA GLU A 34 3.14 14.48 -0.40
C GLU A 34 2.11 13.88 -1.35
N LEU A 35 2.29 12.62 -1.77
CA LEU A 35 1.28 11.92 -2.55
C LEU A 35 -0.05 11.83 -1.81
N LEU A 36 -0.05 11.53 -0.50
CA LEU A 36 -1.29 11.46 0.27
C LEU A 36 -1.96 12.83 0.44
N GLU A 37 -1.17 13.90 0.58
CA GLU A 37 -1.68 15.27 0.58
C GLU A 37 -2.33 15.63 -0.77
N ASP A 38 -1.69 15.28 -1.88
CA ASP A 38 -2.24 15.46 -3.23
C ASP A 38 -3.55 14.69 -3.41
N LEU A 39 -3.61 13.42 -2.97
CA LEU A 39 -4.82 12.62 -3.02
C LEU A 39 -5.95 13.23 -2.16
N ALA A 40 -5.62 13.75 -0.98
CA ALA A 40 -6.57 14.43 -0.12
C ALA A 40 -7.11 15.71 -0.77
N ALA A 41 -6.26 16.50 -1.43
CA ALA A 41 -6.66 17.68 -2.20
C ALA A 41 -7.60 17.34 -3.37
N LEU A 42 -7.53 16.11 -3.89
CA LEU A 42 -8.46 15.57 -4.88
C LEU A 42 -9.76 15.00 -4.27
N GLY A 43 -9.94 15.10 -2.96
CA GLY A 43 -11.14 14.66 -2.23
C GLY A 43 -11.11 13.20 -1.81
N MET A 44 -9.96 12.52 -1.88
CA MET A 44 -9.82 11.14 -1.42
C MET A 44 -9.50 11.10 0.07
N ALA A 45 -10.47 10.70 0.88
CA ALA A 45 -10.33 10.66 2.34
C ALA A 45 -9.67 9.37 2.87
N SER A 46 -9.62 8.32 2.06
CA SER A 46 -9.07 7.02 2.44
C SER A 46 -8.50 6.29 1.22
N VAL A 47 -7.39 5.59 1.41
CA VAL A 47 -6.75 4.78 0.36
C VAL A 47 -6.59 3.35 0.87
N LEU A 48 -6.94 2.37 0.02
CA LEU A 48 -6.61 0.97 0.25
C LEU A 48 -5.31 0.66 -0.50
N VAL A 49 -4.27 0.27 0.26
CA VAL A 49 -2.95 -0.05 -0.30
C VAL A 49 -2.79 -1.57 -0.37
N GLU A 50 -2.97 -2.15 -1.55
CA GLU A 50 -2.77 -3.59 -1.81
C GLU A 50 -1.42 -3.91 -2.50
N GLY A 51 -0.59 -2.89 -2.72
CA GLY A 51 0.65 -3.01 -3.49
C GLY A 51 1.64 -4.04 -2.94
N GLY A 52 2.66 -4.38 -3.74
CA GLY A 52 3.67 -5.36 -3.36
C GLY A 52 4.54 -4.97 -2.15
N ALA A 53 5.36 -5.90 -1.68
CA ALA A 53 6.14 -5.78 -0.43
C ALA A 53 6.93 -4.47 -0.28
N LYS A 54 7.48 -3.89 -1.38
CA LYS A 54 8.18 -2.59 -1.34
C LYS A 54 7.24 -1.45 -0.92
N VAL A 55 6.05 -1.38 -1.51
CA VAL A 55 5.07 -0.32 -1.25
C VAL A 55 4.55 -0.44 0.18
N ALA A 56 4.12 -1.63 0.58
CA ALA A 56 3.65 -1.87 1.95
C ALA A 56 4.72 -1.52 3.00
N LYS A 57 5.99 -1.90 2.75
CA LYS A 57 7.12 -1.54 3.64
C LYS A 57 7.32 -0.01 3.73
N ALA A 58 7.23 0.71 2.62
CA ALA A 58 7.39 2.16 2.60
C ALA A 58 6.30 2.87 3.41
N PHE A 59 5.03 2.50 3.21
CA PHE A 59 3.91 3.05 4.00
C PHE A 59 4.05 2.79 5.50
N LEU A 60 4.52 1.59 5.88
CA LEU A 60 4.78 1.25 7.28
C LEU A 60 5.95 2.06 7.86
N ALA A 61 7.04 2.22 7.10
CA ALA A 61 8.23 2.95 7.53
C ALA A 61 7.95 4.46 7.74
N GLU A 62 7.13 5.05 6.87
CA GLU A 62 6.68 6.45 6.98
C GLU A 62 5.61 6.66 8.05
N GLY A 63 5.12 5.60 8.71
CA GLY A 63 4.07 5.72 9.72
C GLY A 63 2.74 6.21 9.14
N LEU A 64 2.42 5.87 7.89
CA LEU A 64 1.22 6.32 7.17
C LEU A 64 0.05 5.32 7.21
N VAL A 65 0.20 4.19 7.90
CA VAL A 65 -0.82 3.12 7.94
C VAL A 65 -1.73 3.25 9.16
N ASP A 66 -3.02 3.51 8.97
CA ASP A 66 -3.98 3.54 10.09
C ASP A 66 -4.59 2.17 10.41
N ARG A 67 -4.61 1.28 9.41
CA ARG A 67 -5.26 -0.03 9.48
C ARG A 67 -4.47 -1.07 8.71
N ILE A 68 -4.26 -2.22 9.33
CA ILE A 68 -3.62 -3.38 8.71
C ILE A 68 -4.67 -4.48 8.55
N VAL A 69 -4.75 -5.04 7.36
CA VAL A 69 -5.61 -6.18 7.05
C VAL A 69 -4.75 -7.28 6.44
N LEU A 70 -4.69 -8.44 7.10
CA LEU A 70 -3.95 -9.60 6.61
C LEU A 70 -4.91 -10.72 6.24
N PHE A 71 -4.72 -11.25 5.03
CA PHE A 71 -5.32 -12.49 4.55
C PHE A 71 -4.22 -13.53 4.42
N GLN A 72 -4.44 -14.71 4.98
CA GLN A 72 -3.46 -15.79 4.98
C GLN A 72 -4.12 -17.11 4.61
N GLY A 73 -3.71 -17.66 3.46
CA GLY A 73 -4.03 -19.02 3.03
C GLY A 73 -3.13 -20.07 3.69
N GLN A 74 -3.51 -21.34 3.54
CA GLN A 74 -2.85 -22.46 4.23
C GLN A 74 -1.57 -22.93 3.53
N GLU A 75 -1.48 -22.75 2.22
CA GLU A 75 -0.37 -23.28 1.43
C GLU A 75 0.89 -22.40 1.56
N PRO A 76 2.07 -23.01 1.80
CA PRO A 76 3.32 -22.27 1.77
C PRO A 76 3.68 -21.88 0.33
N ILE A 77 4.07 -20.62 0.12
CA ILE A 77 4.49 -20.11 -1.20
C ILE A 77 5.79 -20.79 -1.70
N GLY A 78 6.64 -21.26 -0.77
CA GLY A 78 7.93 -21.90 -1.08
C GLY A 78 9.10 -20.91 -1.15
N ARG A 79 10.29 -21.42 -1.45
CA ARG A 79 11.57 -20.68 -1.30
C ARG A 79 11.74 -19.48 -2.24
N SER A 80 11.04 -19.48 -3.37
CA SER A 80 11.06 -18.38 -4.35
C SER A 80 9.95 -17.34 -4.10
N GLY A 81 9.21 -17.46 -3.01
CA GLY A 81 8.15 -16.51 -2.64
C GLY A 81 8.70 -15.13 -2.29
N ILE A 82 7.88 -14.10 -2.52
CA ILE A 82 8.15 -12.76 -2.02
C ILE A 82 7.72 -12.71 -0.56
N VAL A 83 8.65 -12.34 0.32
CA VAL A 83 8.38 -12.22 1.75
C VAL A 83 7.48 -11.02 2.01
N SER A 84 6.39 -11.23 2.76
CA SER A 84 5.56 -10.14 3.27
C SER A 84 6.37 -9.27 4.24
N PRO A 85 6.27 -7.93 4.20
CA PRO A 85 6.99 -7.08 5.13
C PRO A 85 6.51 -7.20 6.58
N ILE A 86 5.30 -7.74 6.79
CA ILE A 86 4.70 -7.99 8.11
C ILE A 86 3.92 -9.31 8.09
N ASP A 87 3.74 -9.92 9.27
CA ASP A 87 2.85 -11.05 9.48
C ASP A 87 2.06 -10.86 10.79
N ALA A 88 1.11 -11.76 11.05
CA ALA A 88 0.21 -11.66 12.20
C ALA A 88 0.92 -11.69 13.57
N ASN A 89 2.15 -12.20 13.64
CA ASN A 89 2.98 -12.24 14.85
C ASN A 89 3.94 -11.04 14.93
N HIS A 90 4.13 -10.29 13.84
CA HIS A 90 5.06 -9.17 13.73
C HIS A 90 4.35 -7.89 13.26
N ILE A 91 3.23 -7.57 13.90
CA ILE A 91 2.53 -6.31 13.70
C ILE A 91 3.29 -5.18 14.44
N PRO A 92 3.48 -3.99 13.84
CA PRO A 92 4.15 -2.88 14.50
C PRO A 92 3.50 -2.46 15.82
N ALA A 93 4.30 -1.89 16.73
CA ALA A 93 3.79 -1.30 17.96
C ALA A 93 2.78 -0.18 17.68
N GLY A 94 1.86 0.05 18.63
CA GLY A 94 0.80 1.05 18.49
C GLY A 94 -0.38 0.58 17.63
N PHE A 95 -0.48 -0.71 17.34
CA PHE A 95 -1.65 -1.32 16.72
C PHE A 95 -2.27 -2.33 17.67
N ARG A 96 -3.60 -2.31 17.76
CA ARG A 96 -4.38 -3.35 18.45
C ARG A 96 -5.19 -4.16 17.47
N LYS A 97 -5.29 -5.46 17.73
CA LYS A 97 -6.15 -6.34 16.94
C LYS A 97 -7.61 -5.92 17.13
N LEU A 98 -8.29 -5.64 16.03
CA LEU A 98 -9.70 -5.26 16.02
C LEU A 98 -10.59 -6.49 15.94
N ARG A 99 -10.28 -7.42 15.03
CA ARG A 99 -11.04 -8.66 14.83
C ARG A 99 -10.24 -9.70 14.04
N ASP A 100 -10.74 -10.92 14.09
CA ASP A 100 -10.38 -12.01 13.18
C ASP A 100 -11.64 -12.68 12.63
N MET A 101 -11.49 -13.24 11.43
CA MET A 101 -12.54 -13.93 10.71
C MET A 101 -11.92 -15.10 9.91
N ARG A 102 -12.77 -15.97 9.39
CA ARG A 102 -12.38 -16.99 8.40
C ARG A 102 -13.22 -16.83 7.14
N PHE A 103 -12.58 -16.94 5.99
CA PHE A 103 -13.22 -16.95 4.68
C PHE A 103 -12.87 -18.25 3.98
N GLY A 104 -13.70 -19.27 4.20
CA GLY A 104 -13.36 -20.64 3.81
C GLY A 104 -12.10 -21.12 4.52
N GLU A 105 -11.09 -21.49 3.74
CA GLU A 105 -9.81 -21.97 4.25
C GLU A 105 -8.86 -20.85 4.70
N ASP A 106 -9.12 -19.62 4.28
CA ASP A 106 -8.29 -18.46 4.58
C ASP A 106 -8.62 -17.86 5.94
N SER A 107 -7.58 -17.38 6.60
CA SER A 107 -7.69 -16.58 7.82
C SER A 107 -7.59 -15.09 7.51
N TYR A 108 -8.38 -14.32 8.24
CA TYR A 108 -8.40 -12.87 8.19
C TYR A 108 -8.11 -12.31 9.57
N ALA A 109 -7.25 -11.30 9.63
CA ALA A 109 -7.07 -10.51 10.84
C ALA A 109 -6.91 -9.03 10.50
N GLU A 110 -7.51 -8.19 11.33
CA GLU A 110 -7.50 -6.74 11.18
C GLU A 110 -6.97 -6.09 12.45
N TRP A 111 -6.11 -5.09 12.27
CA TRP A 111 -5.58 -4.24 13.33
C TRP A 111 -5.82 -2.78 12.98
N ILE A 112 -6.00 -1.97 14.02
CA ILE A 112 -6.11 -0.52 13.90
C ILE A 112 -5.09 0.15 14.81
N ARG A 113 -4.59 1.31 14.37
CA ARG A 113 -3.67 2.14 15.15
C ARG A 113 -4.36 2.66 16.42
N ASP A 114 -3.64 2.67 17.53
CA ASP A 114 -4.07 3.29 18.78
C ASP A 114 -3.96 4.82 18.70
N PHE A 115 -4.84 5.52 19.43
CA PHE A 115 -4.87 6.99 19.52
C PHE A 115 -4.12 7.51 20.75
#